data_AF-A0A4P2PV12-F1
#
_entry.id   AF-A0A4P2PV12-F1
#
_cell.length_a   1.000
_cell.length_b   1.000
_cell.length_c   1.000
_cell.angle_alpha   90.00
_cell.angle_beta   90.00
_cell.angle_gamma   90.00
#
_symmetry.space_group_name_H-M   'P 1'
#
loop_
_entity.id
_entity.type
_entity.pdbx_description
1 polymer ?
#
loop_
_entity_poly.entity_id
_entity_poly.type
_entity_poly.pdbx_seq_one_letter_code
_entity_poly.pdbx_strand_id
1 'polypeptide(L)'
;MRYHRILLTSVLVPACVALAACVGETSDGPGANTGGSGSTGGEATSGSAGGGTGPGGWTTATGTGGGTSGGPVTAGTGGTGSGDPAGTGGAGVGVGGGDANDHPYDHCLYGHPPHPSDSSPTMKDGPAEYYPPGNTDPNIVDTTVQPEVLEYMYENAWQIAHIEWHAIRGCSLPGGSLLSKVGICDYKQLVPEDQNCQTGGDGYQFLVFHRHMIQALKQLWPNHSEQFTGFEKFPTKAEDVPPQWRSAWKDWDPQILEAGKIGDEIDKPENLARFKDEGELGFWLQCNVGQKLRGTTNMPWVGLHFVLHAKWARPGNTKHGVNNTEANIDNYMFWKLHGWIDNVWEKYRRAKGLMPDDQKLKDDLVTQCREMDTYIRIVKEKLPPEQVPALDEPLPEESGFFHEKVRPILESQKNLCSGCHAETGANARLTLGGRISSKEIVEGLVNVPSIHGGQFKLVVPGDPDKSWLYLKVADKAGAAGCQPTADAQCIPGVMPPGSSGPTLSAQELEILRQWIADGAAGPP
;
A
#
# COMPACT_ATOMS: atom_id res chain seq x y z
N MET A 1 -0.01 25.22 -78.92
CA MET A 1 -0.58 24.24 -77.97
C MET A 1 0.27 24.29 -76.70
N ARG A 2 -0.29 24.82 -75.61
CA ARG A 2 0.37 24.98 -74.31
C ARG A 2 -0.07 23.83 -73.40
N TYR A 3 0.88 23.09 -72.83
CA TYR A 3 0.61 22.18 -71.72
C TYR A 3 1.12 22.83 -70.42
N HIS A 4 0.23 23.06 -69.47
CA HIS A 4 0.55 23.42 -68.09
C HIS A 4 0.88 22.16 -67.30
N ARG A 5 2.05 22.13 -66.64
CA ARG A 5 2.37 21.19 -65.56
C ARG A 5 1.85 21.79 -64.25
N ILE A 6 0.92 21.09 -63.60
CA ILE A 6 0.51 21.34 -62.22
C ILE A 6 1.43 20.54 -61.32
N LEU A 7 2.15 21.23 -60.43
CA LEU A 7 2.88 20.65 -59.29
C LEU A 7 1.89 20.54 -58.13
N LEU A 8 1.56 19.31 -57.72
CA LEU A 8 0.89 19.03 -56.45
C LEU A 8 1.97 18.86 -55.37
N THR A 9 2.12 19.87 -54.51
CA THR A 9 2.78 19.77 -53.21
C THR A 9 1.78 19.20 -52.20
N SER A 10 1.95 17.95 -51.81
CA SER A 10 1.22 17.34 -50.69
C SER A 10 1.77 17.89 -49.37
N VAL A 11 0.97 18.70 -48.70
CA VAL A 11 1.17 19.07 -47.29
C VAL A 11 0.70 17.89 -46.44
N LEU A 12 1.64 17.20 -45.81
CA LEU A 12 1.35 16.20 -44.77
C LEU A 12 1.09 16.95 -43.45
N VAL A 13 -0.17 17.01 -43.06
CA VAL A 13 -0.62 17.40 -41.71
C VAL A 13 -0.40 16.18 -40.80
N PRO A 14 0.32 16.29 -39.67
CA PRO A 14 0.35 15.21 -38.69
C PRO A 14 -0.98 15.19 -37.95
N ALA A 15 -1.72 14.10 -38.11
CA ALA A 15 -2.93 13.82 -37.34
C ALA A 15 -2.53 13.62 -35.86
N CYS A 16 -3.08 14.47 -35.00
CA CYS A 16 -3.15 14.23 -33.57
C CYS A 16 -3.93 12.93 -33.34
N VAL A 17 -3.25 11.90 -32.82
CA VAL A 17 -3.91 10.73 -32.24
C VAL A 17 -4.50 11.19 -30.90
N ALA A 18 -5.79 11.52 -30.93
CA ALA A 18 -6.59 11.70 -29.74
C ALA A 18 -6.71 10.36 -28.99
N LEU A 19 -6.77 10.46 -27.65
CA LEU A 19 -7.10 9.36 -26.75
C LEU A 19 -8.33 8.59 -27.28
N ALA A 20 -8.12 7.36 -27.71
CA ALA A 20 -9.17 6.36 -27.79
C ALA A 20 -8.99 5.43 -26.59
N ALA A 21 -9.54 5.86 -25.45
CA ALA A 21 -9.89 4.95 -24.39
C ALA A 21 -10.95 3.98 -24.96
N CYS A 22 -10.72 2.68 -24.80
CA CYS A 22 -11.68 1.65 -25.14
C CYS A 22 -12.90 1.77 -24.21
N VAL A 23 -13.87 2.58 -24.61
CA VAL A 23 -15.23 2.58 -24.07
C VAL A 23 -15.93 1.36 -24.67
N GLY A 24 -16.28 0.39 -23.82
CA GLY A 24 -17.18 -0.69 -24.21
C GLY A 24 -18.56 -0.09 -24.53
N GLU A 25 -19.00 -0.23 -25.77
CA GLU A 25 -20.36 0.10 -26.19
C GLU A 25 -21.33 -0.88 -25.52
N THR A 26 -22.08 -0.43 -24.51
CA THR A 26 -23.35 -1.07 -24.15
C THR A 26 -24.43 -0.50 -25.06
N SER A 27 -24.87 -1.30 -26.03
CA SER A 27 -26.01 -1.00 -26.88
C SER A 27 -27.32 -1.12 -26.07
N ASP A 28 -27.98 0.01 -25.81
CA ASP A 28 -29.40 0.03 -25.46
C ASP A 28 -30.27 0.20 -26.71
N GLY A 29 -31.28 -0.64 -26.84
CA GLY A 29 -32.38 -0.50 -27.79
C GLY A 29 -33.50 -1.52 -27.52
N PRO A 30 -34.78 -1.15 -27.69
CA PRO A 30 -35.74 -1.16 -26.59
C PRO A 30 -36.77 -2.29 -26.66
N GLY A 31 -37.26 -2.73 -25.49
CA GLY A 31 -38.38 -3.66 -25.37
C GLY A 31 -39.32 -3.26 -24.23
N ALA A 32 -40.38 -2.54 -24.57
CA ALA A 32 -41.52 -2.28 -23.70
C ALA A 32 -42.38 -3.55 -23.54
N ASN A 33 -42.74 -3.92 -22.30
CA ASN A 33 -44.13 -4.27 -21.95
C ASN A 33 -44.32 -4.60 -20.45
N THR A 34 -45.17 -3.78 -19.82
CA THR A 34 -46.33 -4.15 -18.98
C THR A 34 -46.22 -5.20 -17.87
N GLY A 35 -46.38 -4.73 -16.63
CA GLY A 35 -47.50 -5.12 -15.77
C GLY A 35 -47.28 -6.27 -14.77
N GLY A 36 -47.68 -6.05 -13.51
CA GLY A 36 -48.05 -7.14 -12.60
C GLY A 36 -47.69 -6.93 -11.14
N SER A 37 -48.63 -6.37 -10.36
CA SER A 37 -48.67 -6.51 -8.90
C SER A 37 -48.95 -7.96 -8.49
N GLY A 38 -48.40 -8.43 -7.37
CA GLY A 38 -48.76 -9.74 -6.81
C GLY A 38 -48.05 -10.07 -5.50
N SER A 39 -48.77 -9.87 -4.40
CA SER A 39 -48.50 -10.36 -3.04
C SER A 39 -48.54 -11.90 -2.95
N THR A 40 -47.90 -12.42 -1.89
CA THR A 40 -48.11 -13.65 -1.06
C THR A 40 -46.78 -14.40 -0.91
N GLY A 41 -46.23 -14.67 0.28
CA GLY A 41 -46.86 -15.33 1.43
C GLY A 41 -46.57 -16.84 1.33
N GLY A 42 -45.75 -17.39 2.23
CA GLY A 42 -45.48 -18.84 2.24
C GLY A 42 -44.39 -19.26 3.22
N GLU A 43 -44.81 -19.60 4.44
CA GLU A 43 -44.07 -20.43 5.40
C GLU A 43 -43.71 -21.81 4.79
N ALA A 44 -42.56 -22.36 5.19
CA ALA A 44 -42.39 -23.80 5.26
C ALA A 44 -41.42 -24.17 6.38
N THR A 45 -41.99 -24.93 7.31
CA THR A 45 -41.41 -25.58 8.49
C THR A 45 -40.57 -26.81 8.16
N SER A 46 -39.73 -27.15 9.14
CA SER A 46 -39.36 -28.51 9.60
C SER A 46 -38.40 -29.37 8.76
N GLY A 47 -37.34 -29.81 9.44
CA GLY A 47 -36.46 -30.92 9.04
C GLY A 47 -35.46 -31.25 10.15
N SER A 48 -35.92 -31.98 11.16
CA SER A 48 -35.15 -32.43 12.33
C SER A 48 -34.50 -33.80 12.09
N ALA A 49 -33.23 -33.96 12.49
CA ALA A 49 -32.59 -35.19 12.98
C ALA A 49 -31.28 -34.73 13.68
N GLY A 50 -31.06 -34.87 15.00
CA GLY A 50 -31.09 -36.09 15.80
C GLY A 50 -29.82 -36.91 15.50
N GLY A 51 -28.87 -37.19 16.40
CA GLY A 51 -28.70 -36.98 17.83
C GLY A 51 -27.33 -37.57 18.22
N GLY A 52 -26.85 -37.35 19.44
CA GLY A 52 -25.58 -37.94 19.90
C GLY A 52 -25.07 -37.41 21.22
N THR A 53 -25.78 -37.73 22.29
CA THR A 53 -25.42 -37.52 23.70
C THR A 53 -24.26 -38.41 24.15
N GLY A 54 -23.36 -37.88 24.98
CA GLY A 54 -22.75 -38.66 26.08
C GLY A 54 -21.28 -38.39 26.40
N PRO A 55 -20.86 -38.53 27.68
CA PRO A 55 -20.02 -37.52 28.33
C PRO A 55 -18.71 -38.04 28.97
N GLY A 56 -17.86 -37.09 29.37
CA GLY A 56 -17.10 -37.17 30.63
C GLY A 56 -15.62 -37.54 30.56
N GLY A 57 -14.80 -36.80 31.32
CA GLY A 57 -13.48 -37.24 31.75
C GLY A 57 -12.45 -36.14 31.94
N TRP A 58 -12.43 -35.51 33.12
CA TRP A 58 -11.30 -34.76 33.63
C TRP A 58 -10.13 -35.70 33.99
N THR A 59 -8.89 -35.31 33.69
CA THR A 59 -7.74 -35.52 34.59
C THR A 59 -6.63 -34.50 34.35
N THR A 60 -6.31 -33.76 35.40
CA THR A 60 -5.05 -33.06 35.67
C THR A 60 -3.92 -34.05 35.92
N ALA A 61 -2.71 -33.75 35.43
CA ALA A 61 -1.46 -34.28 36.00
C ALA A 61 -0.31 -33.27 35.87
N THR A 62 0.04 -32.71 37.02
CA THR A 62 1.34 -32.11 37.37
C THR A 62 2.48 -33.14 37.30
N GLY A 63 3.66 -32.70 36.84
CA GLY A 63 4.91 -33.46 36.93
C GLY A 63 6.13 -32.54 36.97
N THR A 64 6.67 -32.35 38.18
CA THR A 64 7.91 -31.66 38.52
C THR A 64 9.15 -32.57 38.47
N GLY A 65 10.31 -31.99 38.19
CA GLY A 65 11.67 -32.49 38.50
C GLY A 65 12.46 -32.91 37.26
N GLY A 66 13.74 -32.58 37.06
CA GLY A 66 14.77 -31.90 37.84
C GLY A 66 16.15 -32.27 37.21
N GLY A 67 17.21 -31.50 37.49
CA GLY A 67 18.59 -32.02 37.44
C GLY A 67 19.55 -31.53 36.32
N THR A 68 20.21 -30.39 36.60
CA THR A 68 21.67 -30.10 36.49
C THR A 68 22.64 -30.94 35.63
N SER A 69 23.45 -30.24 34.81
CA SER A 69 24.94 -30.29 34.63
C SER A 69 25.28 -29.73 33.23
N GLY A 70 26.36 -29.00 32.91
CA GLY A 70 27.59 -28.67 33.61
C GLY A 70 28.80 -28.72 32.64
N GLY A 71 28.97 -27.69 31.78
CA GLY A 71 30.23 -27.29 31.08
C GLY A 71 30.86 -28.24 30.03
N PRO A 72 31.96 -27.85 29.33
CA PRO A 72 32.67 -26.57 29.35
C PRO A 72 32.81 -25.87 27.97
N VAL A 73 33.23 -24.62 28.07
CA VAL A 73 33.70 -23.70 27.02
C VAL A 73 35.09 -24.11 26.52
N THR A 74 35.31 -24.08 25.20
CA THR A 74 36.64 -24.11 24.59
C THR A 74 36.81 -22.90 23.70
N ALA A 75 37.85 -22.12 24.00
CA ALA A 75 38.33 -21.01 23.18
C ALA A 75 39.09 -21.53 21.95
N GLY A 76 38.91 -20.87 20.81
CA GLY A 76 39.67 -21.12 19.58
C GLY A 76 39.78 -19.84 18.76
N THR A 77 40.96 -19.23 18.80
CA THR A 77 41.43 -18.10 18.01
C THR A 77 41.72 -18.45 16.55
N GLY A 78 41.40 -17.53 15.64
CA GLY A 78 42.20 -17.24 14.44
C GLY A 78 41.68 -17.79 13.10
N GLY A 79 41.40 -16.88 12.15
CA GLY A 79 41.19 -17.25 10.74
C GLY A 79 40.60 -16.12 9.89
N THR A 80 41.49 -15.29 9.32
CA THR A 80 41.23 -14.33 8.24
C THR A 80 40.63 -15.00 6.99
N GLY A 81 39.60 -14.41 6.40
CA GLY A 81 39.08 -14.83 5.09
C GLY A 81 38.05 -13.87 4.53
N SER A 82 38.44 -13.13 3.49
CA SER A 82 37.64 -12.20 2.71
C SER A 82 36.48 -12.88 1.99
N GLY A 83 35.31 -12.23 1.98
CA GLY A 83 34.16 -12.63 1.16
C GLY A 83 32.94 -11.82 1.53
N ASP A 84 32.66 -10.75 0.77
CA ASP A 84 31.38 -10.02 0.83
C ASP A 84 30.28 -10.85 0.17
N PRO A 85 29.09 -10.94 0.79
CA PRO A 85 27.87 -10.99 0.03
C PRO A 85 26.86 -9.93 0.48
N ALA A 86 26.13 -9.43 -0.53
CA ALA A 86 24.82 -8.78 -0.53
C ALA A 86 24.20 -8.45 0.84
N GLY A 87 23.95 -7.15 1.04
CA GLY A 87 23.24 -6.61 2.21
C GLY A 87 21.83 -7.18 2.34
N THR A 88 21.70 -8.17 3.21
CA THR A 88 20.46 -8.55 3.88
C THR A 88 20.07 -7.43 4.83
N GLY A 89 18.86 -6.89 4.66
CA GLY A 89 18.24 -5.97 5.60
C GLY A 89 18.16 -6.63 6.97
N GLY A 90 18.94 -6.12 7.91
CA GLY A 90 18.93 -6.59 9.29
C GLY A 90 17.58 -6.25 9.93
N ALA A 91 16.85 -7.28 10.34
CA ALA A 91 15.82 -7.17 11.35
C ALA A 91 16.48 -6.69 12.64
N GLY A 92 16.37 -5.39 12.91
CA GLY A 92 16.87 -4.78 14.14
C GLY A 92 15.99 -5.18 15.31
N VAL A 93 16.39 -6.22 16.04
CA VAL A 93 15.84 -6.51 17.37
C VAL A 93 16.51 -5.53 18.35
N GLY A 94 15.91 -4.35 18.51
CA GLY A 94 16.35 -3.33 19.46
C GLY A 94 15.95 -3.72 20.88
N VAL A 95 16.93 -4.13 21.70
CA VAL A 95 16.77 -4.33 23.14
C VAL A 95 17.09 -3.01 23.86
N GLY A 96 16.08 -2.44 24.52
CA GLY A 96 16.16 -1.75 25.81
C GLY A 96 17.18 -0.62 25.97
N GLY A 97 16.75 0.60 25.63
CA GLY A 97 17.33 1.83 26.14
C GLY A 97 16.23 2.88 26.18
N GLY A 98 15.72 3.20 27.38
CA GLY A 98 14.75 4.27 27.57
C GLY A 98 15.41 5.61 27.31
N ASP A 99 15.18 6.16 26.12
CA ASP A 99 15.47 7.56 25.83
C ASP A 99 14.16 8.27 25.47
N ALA A 100 14.03 9.48 26.01
CA ALA A 100 12.86 10.33 26.07
C ALA A 100 12.41 10.93 24.72
N ASN A 101 12.55 10.17 23.63
CA ASN A 101 12.10 10.53 22.29
C ASN A 101 11.02 9.56 21.80
N ASP A 102 10.01 9.27 22.64
CA ASP A 102 8.73 8.65 22.24
C ASP A 102 7.94 9.69 21.41
N HIS A 103 8.42 9.94 20.19
CA HIS A 103 7.67 10.68 19.18
C HIS A 103 6.61 9.77 18.53
N PRO A 104 5.61 10.38 17.86
CA PRO A 104 4.71 9.67 16.96
C PRO A 104 5.39 8.60 16.14
N TYR A 105 4.86 7.37 16.16
CA TYR A 105 5.29 6.38 15.17
C TYR A 105 4.83 6.86 13.80
N ASP A 106 5.75 7.52 13.13
CA ASP A 106 5.65 7.99 11.78
C ASP A 106 6.16 6.90 10.85
N HIS A 107 5.25 6.16 10.23
CA HIS A 107 5.62 5.08 9.33
C HIS A 107 6.37 5.57 8.08
N CYS A 108 6.22 6.84 7.68
CA CYS A 108 7.00 7.39 6.58
C CYS A 108 8.46 7.59 6.97
N LEU A 109 8.75 7.91 8.24
CA LEU A 109 10.11 8.06 8.76
C LEU A 109 10.74 6.73 9.21
N TYR A 110 9.95 5.86 9.82
CA TYR A 110 10.43 4.66 10.51
C TYR A 110 10.08 3.34 9.79
N GLY A 111 9.39 3.42 8.66
CA GLY A 111 8.86 2.28 7.92
C GLY A 111 7.58 1.71 8.53
N HIS A 112 7.05 0.65 7.93
CA HIS A 112 5.93 -0.09 8.49
C HIS A 112 6.40 -1.24 9.40
N PRO A 113 5.68 -1.54 10.49
CA PRO A 113 5.87 -2.80 11.18
C PRO A 113 5.33 -3.96 10.33
N PRO A 114 5.85 -5.19 10.49
CA PRO A 114 5.28 -6.35 9.82
C PRO A 114 3.80 -6.51 10.14
N HIS A 115 2.99 -6.71 9.11
CA HIS A 115 1.57 -6.96 9.22
C HIS A 115 1.33 -8.33 9.90
N PRO A 116 0.31 -8.51 10.76
CA PRO A 116 0.08 -9.77 11.45
C PRO A 116 -0.02 -10.99 10.52
N SER A 117 -0.55 -10.80 9.30
CA SER A 117 -0.67 -11.87 8.31
C SER A 117 0.66 -12.33 7.70
N ASP A 118 1.77 -11.59 7.86
CA ASP A 118 3.10 -12.01 7.41
C ASP A 118 3.62 -13.28 8.10
N SER A 119 3.05 -13.60 9.27
CA SER A 119 3.33 -14.86 9.98
C SER A 119 2.23 -15.91 9.78
N SER A 120 1.22 -15.62 8.95
CA SER A 120 0.10 -16.53 8.75
C SER A 120 0.54 -17.78 8.01
N PRO A 121 0.22 -18.99 8.51
CA PRO A 121 0.51 -20.23 7.80
C PRO A 121 -0.32 -20.40 6.51
N THR A 122 -1.32 -19.54 6.28
CA THR A 122 -2.16 -19.55 5.07
C THR A 122 -1.59 -18.73 3.93
N MET A 123 -0.73 -17.75 4.23
CA MET A 123 -0.12 -16.88 3.25
C MET A 123 0.98 -17.67 2.51
N LYS A 124 0.97 -17.59 1.18
CA LYS A 124 1.89 -18.34 0.31
C LYS A 124 2.75 -17.41 -0.51
N ASP A 125 3.91 -17.90 -0.91
CA ASP A 125 4.71 -17.22 -1.92
C ASP A 125 4.08 -17.40 -3.32
N GLY A 126 4.32 -16.42 -4.18
CA GLY A 126 3.88 -16.40 -5.57
C GLY A 126 2.50 -15.75 -5.77
N PRO A 127 1.98 -15.81 -7.01
CA PRO A 127 0.69 -15.22 -7.34
C PRO A 127 -0.47 -16.05 -6.75
N ALA A 128 -1.51 -15.36 -6.30
CA ALA A 128 -2.82 -15.96 -6.04
C ALA A 128 -3.68 -15.94 -7.32
N GLU A 129 -4.49 -16.97 -7.50
CA GLU A 129 -5.45 -17.03 -8.61
C GLU A 129 -6.79 -16.43 -8.17
N TYR A 130 -7.27 -15.45 -8.92
CA TYR A 130 -8.58 -14.83 -8.75
C TYR A 130 -9.47 -15.17 -9.94
N TYR A 131 -10.62 -15.77 -9.64
CA TYR A 131 -11.65 -16.08 -10.61
C TYR A 131 -12.87 -15.17 -10.38
N PRO A 132 -13.46 -14.57 -11.43
CA PRO A 132 -14.72 -13.86 -11.30
C PRO A 132 -15.81 -14.75 -10.68
N PRO A 133 -16.73 -14.18 -9.88
CA PRO A 133 -17.85 -14.95 -9.32
C PRO A 133 -18.62 -15.71 -10.42
N GLY A 134 -18.74 -17.02 -10.24
CA GLY A 134 -19.44 -17.90 -11.20
C GLY A 134 -18.61 -18.31 -12.42
N ASN A 135 -17.34 -17.93 -12.51
CA ASN A 135 -16.42 -18.33 -13.57
C ASN A 135 -15.28 -19.16 -12.98
N THR A 136 -14.90 -20.26 -13.64
CA THR A 136 -13.73 -21.09 -13.28
C THR A 136 -12.86 -21.38 -14.50
N ASP A 137 -13.01 -20.61 -15.58
CA ASP A 137 -12.22 -20.78 -16.80
C ASP A 137 -10.77 -20.34 -16.54
N PRO A 138 -9.78 -21.24 -16.65
CA PRO A 138 -8.37 -20.91 -16.46
C PRO A 138 -7.82 -19.91 -17.48
N ASN A 139 -8.56 -19.61 -18.54
CA ASN A 139 -8.23 -18.56 -19.51
C ASN A 139 -8.67 -17.16 -19.06
N ILE A 140 -9.51 -17.07 -18.02
CA ILE A 140 -10.14 -15.84 -17.52
C ILE A 140 -9.82 -15.66 -16.02
N VAL A 141 -8.60 -16.07 -15.62
CA VAL A 141 -8.08 -15.94 -14.25
C VAL A 141 -7.15 -14.73 -14.15
N ASP A 142 -7.45 -13.83 -13.23
CA ASP A 142 -6.54 -12.77 -12.84
C ASP A 142 -5.55 -13.34 -11.81
N THR A 143 -4.30 -12.93 -11.91
CA THR A 143 -3.24 -13.37 -10.99
C THR A 143 -2.83 -12.20 -10.12
N THR A 144 -3.19 -12.27 -8.85
CA THR A 144 -3.06 -11.20 -7.87
C THR A 144 -1.91 -11.45 -6.91
N VAL A 145 -1.55 -10.45 -6.12
CA VAL A 145 -0.87 -10.69 -4.84
C VAL A 145 -1.76 -11.56 -3.92
N GLN A 146 -1.20 -12.07 -2.81
CA GLN A 146 -1.95 -12.88 -1.86
C GLN A 146 -3.19 -12.16 -1.33
N PRO A 147 -4.29 -12.87 -1.01
CA PRO A 147 -5.53 -12.26 -0.54
C PRO A 147 -5.37 -11.31 0.65
N GLU A 148 -4.49 -11.65 1.59
CA GLU A 148 -4.21 -10.82 2.77
C GLU A 148 -3.59 -9.46 2.40
N VAL A 149 -2.75 -9.42 1.35
CA VAL A 149 -2.16 -8.17 0.83
C VAL A 149 -3.24 -7.36 0.10
N LEU A 150 -4.08 -8.02 -0.71
CA LEU A 150 -5.20 -7.35 -1.38
C LEU A 150 -6.13 -6.70 -0.37
N GLU A 151 -6.59 -7.46 0.63
CA GLU A 151 -7.48 -6.97 1.68
C GLU A 151 -6.91 -5.71 2.34
N TYR A 152 -5.64 -5.75 2.77
CA TYR A 152 -4.95 -4.59 3.34
C TYR A 152 -4.95 -3.38 2.38
N MET A 153 -4.61 -3.58 1.10
CA MET A 153 -4.57 -2.48 0.12
C MET A 153 -5.96 -1.85 -0.06
N TYR A 154 -7.03 -2.66 -0.11
CA TYR A 154 -8.41 -2.16 -0.21
C TYR A 154 -8.85 -1.43 1.06
N GLU A 155 -8.58 -1.98 2.25
CA GLU A 155 -8.90 -1.34 3.53
C GLU A 155 -8.19 0.01 3.72
N ASN A 156 -7.03 0.16 3.11
CA ASN A 156 -6.23 1.38 3.12
C ASN A 156 -6.36 2.20 1.84
N ALA A 157 -7.33 1.89 0.97
CA ALA A 157 -7.64 2.64 -0.25
C ALA A 157 -6.44 2.87 -1.21
N TRP A 158 -5.46 1.96 -1.21
CA TRP A 158 -4.23 2.09 -2.00
C TRP A 158 -4.51 2.15 -3.50
N GLN A 159 -5.51 1.41 -4.00
CA GLN A 159 -5.89 1.43 -5.41
C GLN A 159 -6.30 2.82 -5.86
N ILE A 160 -7.17 3.47 -5.09
CA ILE A 160 -7.66 4.82 -5.42
C ILE A 160 -6.54 5.84 -5.20
N ALA A 161 -5.78 5.75 -4.11
CA ALA A 161 -4.65 6.65 -3.87
C ALA A 161 -3.60 6.61 -5.00
N HIS A 162 -3.29 5.41 -5.53
CA HIS A 162 -2.44 5.24 -6.70
C HIS A 162 -3.01 5.91 -7.96
N ILE A 163 -4.33 5.79 -8.19
CA ILE A 163 -5.01 6.51 -9.29
C ILE A 163 -4.89 8.01 -9.10
N GLU A 164 -5.16 8.53 -7.90
CA GLU A 164 -5.12 9.98 -7.63
C GLU A 164 -3.71 10.54 -7.77
N TRP A 165 -2.68 9.79 -7.35
CA TRP A 165 -1.28 10.16 -7.55
C TRP A 165 -0.93 10.35 -9.04
N HIS A 166 -1.43 9.47 -9.91
CA HIS A 166 -1.28 9.65 -11.36
C HIS A 166 -2.14 10.80 -11.89
N ALA A 167 -3.37 10.92 -11.41
CA ALA A 167 -4.37 11.82 -11.96
C ALA A 167 -4.05 13.29 -11.61
N ILE A 168 -3.47 13.57 -10.44
CA ILE A 168 -3.11 14.93 -10.00
C ILE A 168 -1.98 15.54 -10.85
N ARG A 169 -1.06 14.71 -11.35
CA ARG A 169 0.00 15.11 -12.28
C ARG A 169 -0.53 15.43 -13.68
N GLY A 170 -1.81 15.14 -13.96
CA GLY A 170 -2.50 15.52 -15.19
C GLY A 170 -3.28 16.84 -15.10
N CYS A 171 -3.35 17.48 -13.94
CA CYS A 171 -4.26 18.61 -13.70
C CYS A 171 -4.01 19.84 -14.57
N SER A 172 -2.77 20.08 -15.01
CA SER A 172 -2.41 21.21 -15.87
C SER A 172 -2.36 20.85 -17.36
N LEU A 173 -2.71 19.62 -17.73
CA LEU A 173 -2.63 19.13 -19.11
C LEU A 173 -4.01 19.09 -19.80
N PRO A 174 -4.08 19.24 -21.13
CA PRO A 174 -5.32 19.02 -21.87
C PRO A 174 -5.85 17.61 -21.65
N GLY A 175 -7.12 17.50 -21.26
CA GLY A 175 -7.72 16.24 -20.81
C GLY A 175 -7.89 16.19 -19.29
N GLY A 176 -7.06 16.87 -18.51
CA GLY A 176 -7.17 16.94 -17.06
C GLY A 176 -7.09 15.57 -16.38
N SER A 177 -7.65 15.48 -15.18
CA SER A 177 -7.62 14.32 -14.31
C SER A 177 -8.71 13.29 -14.66
N LEU A 178 -8.68 12.77 -15.89
CA LEU A 178 -9.70 11.87 -16.45
C LEU A 178 -9.95 10.60 -15.62
N LEU A 179 -9.01 10.22 -14.75
CA LEU A 179 -9.09 9.01 -13.95
C LEU A 179 -9.45 9.27 -12.48
N SER A 180 -9.46 10.52 -12.03
CA SER A 180 -9.73 10.81 -10.61
C SER A 180 -11.13 10.39 -10.20
N LYS A 181 -11.20 9.80 -9.02
CA LYS A 181 -12.40 9.36 -8.32
C LYS A 181 -12.89 10.39 -7.30
N VAL A 182 -12.02 11.33 -6.89
CA VAL A 182 -12.33 12.36 -5.88
C VAL A 182 -12.24 13.80 -6.37
N GLY A 183 -12.03 14.01 -7.68
CA GLY A 183 -11.86 15.36 -8.23
C GLY A 183 -10.55 15.99 -7.78
N ILE A 184 -9.45 15.23 -7.78
CA ILE A 184 -8.18 15.61 -7.13
C ILE A 184 -7.57 16.93 -7.61
N CYS A 185 -7.94 17.40 -8.81
CA CYS A 185 -7.49 18.71 -9.28
C CYS A 185 -8.08 19.90 -8.53
N ASP A 186 -9.13 19.72 -7.73
CA ASP A 186 -9.70 20.79 -6.91
C ASP A 186 -8.84 21.09 -5.67
N TYR A 187 -7.95 20.16 -5.31
CA TYR A 187 -6.96 20.29 -4.22
C TYR A 187 -5.71 20.98 -4.74
N LYS A 188 -5.84 22.28 -5.05
CA LYS A 188 -4.77 23.07 -5.71
C LYS A 188 -3.45 23.06 -4.95
N GLN A 189 -3.50 22.96 -3.63
CA GLN A 189 -2.33 22.86 -2.75
C GLN A 189 -1.54 21.56 -2.90
N LEU A 190 -2.14 20.52 -3.49
CA LEU A 190 -1.49 19.23 -3.73
C LEU A 190 -0.96 19.09 -5.16
N VAL A 191 -1.36 19.95 -6.09
CA VAL A 191 -0.97 19.82 -7.51
C VAL A 191 0.53 20.06 -7.65
N PRO A 192 1.33 19.05 -8.05
CA PRO A 192 2.79 19.19 -8.10
C PRO A 192 3.20 20.13 -9.25
N GLU A 193 4.33 20.82 -9.08
CA GLU A 193 4.91 21.65 -10.15
C GLU A 193 5.27 20.80 -11.38
N ASP A 194 5.84 19.62 -11.13
CA ASP A 194 6.17 18.64 -12.16
C ASP A 194 4.93 17.86 -12.59
N GLN A 195 4.50 18.10 -13.83
CA GLN A 195 3.32 17.47 -14.42
C GLN A 195 3.70 16.27 -15.29
N ASN A 196 2.77 15.33 -15.44
CA ASN A 196 2.95 14.04 -16.08
C ASN A 196 3.63 14.18 -17.45
N CYS A 197 4.82 13.59 -17.55
CA CYS A 197 5.65 13.58 -18.74
C CYS A 197 5.94 14.97 -19.33
N GLN A 198 6.10 15.98 -18.47
CA GLN A 198 6.52 17.33 -18.88
C GLN A 198 7.98 17.65 -18.54
N THR A 199 8.48 17.13 -17.42
CA THR A 199 9.80 17.46 -16.87
C THR A 199 10.55 16.20 -16.44
N GLY A 200 11.86 16.31 -16.22
CA GLY A 200 12.63 15.25 -15.56
C GLY A 200 12.21 15.05 -14.10
N GLY A 201 11.68 16.10 -13.45
CA GLY A 201 11.18 16.00 -12.08
C GLY A 201 10.02 15.01 -11.94
N ASP A 202 9.08 14.99 -12.89
CA ASP A 202 7.99 13.99 -12.91
C ASP A 202 8.54 12.55 -13.03
N GLY A 203 9.51 12.35 -13.92
CA GLY A 203 10.19 11.07 -14.07
C GLY A 203 10.88 10.61 -12.78
N TYR A 204 11.51 11.53 -12.05
CA TYR A 204 12.11 11.23 -10.75
C TYR A 204 11.04 10.87 -9.71
N GLN A 205 9.95 11.65 -9.63
CA GLN A 205 8.85 11.36 -8.71
C GLN A 205 8.20 10.02 -8.99
N PHE A 206 8.04 9.63 -10.26
CA PHE A 206 7.59 8.28 -10.64
C PHE A 206 8.48 7.19 -10.05
N LEU A 207 9.80 7.33 -10.16
CA LEU A 207 10.73 6.36 -9.59
C LEU A 207 10.63 6.29 -8.06
N VAL A 208 10.59 7.44 -7.39
CA VAL A 208 10.51 7.52 -5.91
C VAL A 208 9.18 6.95 -5.40
N PHE A 209 8.05 7.30 -6.02
CA PHE A 209 6.72 6.84 -5.60
C PHE A 209 6.58 5.32 -5.67
N HIS A 210 6.97 4.72 -6.80
CA HIS A 210 6.87 3.27 -6.96
C HIS A 210 7.87 2.54 -6.05
N ARG A 211 9.06 3.11 -5.80
CA ARG A 211 9.99 2.59 -4.78
C ARG A 211 9.38 2.64 -3.38
N HIS A 212 8.73 3.74 -3.01
CA HIS A 212 8.04 3.86 -1.73
C HIS A 212 6.99 2.75 -1.56
N MET A 213 6.12 2.54 -2.56
CA MET A 213 5.11 1.47 -2.50
C MET A 213 5.75 0.08 -2.34
N ILE A 214 6.81 -0.23 -3.10
CA ILE A 214 7.52 -1.51 -2.99
C ILE A 214 8.16 -1.68 -1.60
N GLN A 215 8.81 -0.64 -1.07
CA GLN A 215 9.46 -0.69 0.24
C GLN A 215 8.43 -0.89 1.36
N ALA A 216 7.31 -0.16 1.31
CA ALA A 216 6.23 -0.29 2.29
C ALA A 216 5.67 -1.72 2.32
N LEU A 217 5.39 -2.32 1.17
CA LEU A 217 4.88 -3.70 1.11
C LEU A 217 5.92 -4.74 1.57
N LYS A 218 7.21 -4.54 1.27
CA LYS A 218 8.28 -5.41 1.79
C LYS A 218 8.46 -5.29 3.30
N GLN A 219 8.17 -4.13 3.89
CA GLN A 219 8.21 -3.91 5.34
C GLN A 219 6.98 -4.53 6.03
N LEU A 220 5.80 -4.44 5.40
CA LEU A 220 4.57 -5.08 5.88
C LEU A 220 4.64 -6.61 5.79
N TRP A 221 5.27 -7.17 4.75
CA TRP A 221 5.40 -8.62 4.57
C TRP A 221 6.83 -9.07 4.28
N PRO A 222 7.76 -8.99 5.25
CA PRO A 222 9.15 -9.36 5.04
C PRO A 222 9.32 -10.85 4.71
N ASN A 223 8.52 -11.75 5.27
CA ASN A 223 8.59 -13.19 4.96
C ASN A 223 8.08 -13.52 3.55
N HIS A 224 7.28 -12.63 2.96
CA HIS A 224 6.71 -12.75 1.61
C HIS A 224 7.11 -11.57 0.71
N SER A 225 8.32 -11.05 0.94
CA SER A 225 8.88 -9.94 0.16
C SER A 225 9.21 -10.32 -1.28
N GLU A 226 9.14 -11.62 -1.61
CA GLU A 226 9.32 -12.10 -2.97
C GLU A 226 8.20 -11.58 -3.86
N GLN A 227 6.95 -11.42 -3.37
CA GLN A 227 5.83 -10.91 -4.15
C GLN A 227 6.14 -9.56 -4.78
N PHE A 228 6.86 -8.71 -4.03
CA PHE A 228 7.24 -7.34 -4.41
C PHE A 228 8.68 -7.24 -4.95
N THR A 229 9.37 -8.37 -5.05
CA THR A 229 10.69 -8.43 -5.68
C THR A 229 10.54 -8.56 -7.18
N GLY A 230 11.12 -7.59 -7.90
CA GLY A 230 11.08 -7.49 -9.34
C GLY A 230 11.81 -8.60 -10.08
N PHE A 231 11.64 -8.62 -11.40
CA PHE A 231 12.55 -9.40 -12.24
C PHE A 231 13.98 -8.88 -12.11
N GLU A 232 14.96 -9.80 -12.05
CA GLU A 232 16.38 -9.45 -12.04
C GLU A 232 16.83 -8.87 -13.39
N LYS A 233 16.19 -9.34 -14.47
CA LYS A 233 16.43 -8.94 -15.85
C LYS A 233 15.12 -8.77 -16.60
N PHE A 234 15.16 -8.00 -17.68
CA PHE A 234 14.01 -7.86 -18.55
C PHE A 234 13.62 -9.24 -19.12
N PRO A 235 12.35 -9.67 -19.01
CA PRO A 235 11.95 -10.97 -19.51
C PRO A 235 12.04 -11.00 -21.04
N THR A 236 12.78 -11.96 -21.60
CA THR A 236 13.04 -12.08 -23.05
C THR A 236 12.40 -13.31 -23.68
N LYS A 237 11.95 -14.27 -22.86
CA LYS A 237 11.28 -15.51 -23.28
C LYS A 237 10.27 -15.96 -22.22
N ALA A 238 9.39 -16.88 -22.59
CA ALA A 238 8.31 -17.37 -21.72
C ALA A 238 8.82 -17.93 -20.38
N GLU A 239 9.99 -18.57 -20.35
CA GLU A 239 10.53 -19.18 -19.14
C GLU A 239 10.95 -18.15 -18.07
N ASP A 240 11.18 -16.89 -18.48
CA ASP A 240 11.61 -15.80 -17.60
C ASP A 240 10.47 -15.29 -16.71
N VAL A 241 9.21 -15.67 -17.00
CA VAL A 241 8.03 -15.27 -16.22
C VAL A 241 7.40 -16.44 -15.45
N PRO A 242 6.58 -16.16 -14.42
CA PRO A 242 5.95 -17.21 -13.63
C PRO A 242 5.11 -18.15 -14.51
N PRO A 243 5.01 -19.44 -14.15
CA PRO A 243 4.32 -20.46 -14.95
C PRO A 243 2.93 -20.04 -15.46
N GLN A 244 2.17 -19.30 -14.64
CA GLN A 244 0.81 -18.84 -14.91
C GLN A 244 0.72 -17.89 -16.12
N TRP A 245 1.80 -17.21 -16.52
CA TRP A 245 1.83 -16.30 -17.67
C TRP A 245 2.48 -16.89 -18.92
N ARG A 246 3.09 -18.07 -18.84
CA ARG A 246 3.84 -18.65 -19.98
C ARG A 246 2.95 -18.91 -21.20
N SER A 247 1.70 -19.30 -20.98
CA SER A 247 0.72 -19.51 -22.05
C SER A 247 0.23 -18.19 -22.68
N ALA A 248 0.32 -17.08 -21.95
CA ALA A 248 -0.01 -15.74 -22.44
C ALA A 248 1.19 -15.03 -23.08
N TRP A 249 2.38 -15.67 -23.07
CA TRP A 249 3.58 -15.10 -23.64
C TRP A 249 3.40 -14.77 -25.11
N LYS A 250 3.92 -13.61 -25.49
CA LYS A 250 4.10 -13.18 -26.88
C LYS A 250 5.52 -12.67 -26.99
N ASP A 251 6.15 -12.77 -28.16
CA ASP A 251 7.49 -12.19 -28.32
C ASP A 251 7.42 -10.67 -28.29
N TRP A 252 8.53 -10.05 -27.89
CA TRP A 252 8.68 -8.60 -27.85
C TRP A 252 9.12 -8.07 -29.21
N ASP A 253 8.68 -6.86 -29.53
CA ASP A 253 9.24 -6.15 -30.68
C ASP A 253 10.74 -5.87 -30.42
N PRO A 254 11.59 -5.89 -31.47
CA PRO A 254 13.04 -5.72 -31.31
C PRO A 254 13.45 -4.45 -30.55
N GLN A 255 12.70 -3.36 -30.72
CA GLN A 255 12.95 -2.09 -30.03
C GLN A 255 12.70 -2.20 -28.52
N ILE A 256 11.73 -3.00 -28.09
CA ILE A 256 11.44 -3.24 -26.67
C ILE A 256 12.54 -4.11 -26.05
N LEU A 257 13.03 -5.13 -26.77
CA LEU A 257 14.17 -5.92 -26.32
C LEU A 257 15.43 -5.08 -26.18
N GLU A 258 15.68 -4.16 -27.12
CA GLU A 258 16.80 -3.22 -27.05
C GLU A 258 16.68 -2.30 -25.83
N ALA A 259 15.49 -1.74 -25.58
CA ALA A 259 15.25 -0.91 -24.40
C ALA A 259 15.38 -1.69 -23.09
N GLY A 260 14.83 -2.89 -23.00
CA GLY A 260 14.99 -3.78 -21.85
C GLY A 260 16.47 -4.07 -21.56
N LYS A 261 17.26 -4.32 -22.61
CA LYS A 261 18.71 -4.49 -22.50
C LYS A 261 19.43 -3.22 -22.03
N ILE A 262 19.04 -2.04 -22.51
CA ILE A 262 19.59 -0.77 -22.01
C ILE A 262 19.33 -0.62 -20.50
N GLY A 263 18.13 -0.99 -20.03
CA GLY A 263 17.80 -1.01 -18.60
C GLY A 263 18.63 -2.02 -17.82
N ASP A 264 18.73 -3.27 -18.29
CA ASP A 264 19.50 -4.32 -17.62
C ASP A 264 21.00 -3.99 -17.47
N GLU A 265 21.53 -3.25 -18.45
CA GLU A 265 22.92 -2.84 -18.60
C GLU A 265 23.11 -1.32 -18.40
N ILE A 266 22.25 -0.69 -17.60
CA ILE A 266 22.21 0.77 -17.41
C ILE A 266 23.49 1.34 -16.80
N ASP A 267 24.27 0.51 -16.11
CA ASP A 267 25.55 0.80 -15.48
C ASP A 267 26.72 0.89 -16.48
N LYS A 268 26.54 0.42 -17.73
CA LYS A 268 27.58 0.55 -18.77
C LYS A 268 27.78 2.01 -19.17
N PRO A 269 29.02 2.47 -19.43
CA PRO A 269 29.31 3.87 -19.74
C PRO A 269 28.45 4.46 -20.87
N GLU A 270 28.21 3.70 -21.93
CA GLU A 270 27.40 4.11 -23.08
C GLU A 270 25.91 4.27 -22.76
N ASN A 271 25.38 3.52 -21.79
CA ASN A 271 23.99 3.62 -21.35
C ASN A 271 23.84 4.67 -20.25
N LEU A 272 24.78 4.71 -19.31
CA LEU A 272 24.84 5.69 -18.23
C LEU A 272 24.94 7.13 -18.75
N ALA A 273 25.64 7.33 -19.87
CA ALA A 273 25.78 8.64 -20.53
C ALA A 273 24.52 9.09 -21.29
N ARG A 274 23.52 8.21 -21.47
CA ARG A 274 22.24 8.56 -22.14
C ARG A 274 21.36 9.45 -21.29
N PHE A 275 21.51 9.35 -19.95
CA PHE A 275 20.67 10.05 -19.00
C PHE A 275 21.55 10.93 -18.11
N LYS A 276 21.26 12.24 -18.14
CA LYS A 276 21.98 13.22 -17.34
C LYS A 276 21.81 12.95 -15.85
N ASP A 277 20.58 12.69 -15.43
CA ASP A 277 20.17 12.47 -14.05
C ASP A 277 19.05 11.43 -13.95
N GLU A 278 18.65 11.14 -12.72
CA GLU A 278 17.60 10.17 -12.40
C GLU A 278 16.24 10.55 -12.99
N GLY A 279 15.98 11.85 -13.15
CA GLY A 279 14.75 12.36 -13.72
C GLY A 279 14.62 12.06 -15.21
N GLU A 280 15.71 12.23 -15.97
CA GLU A 280 15.75 11.82 -17.38
C GLU A 280 15.57 10.29 -17.55
N LEU A 281 16.18 9.49 -16.67
CA LEU A 281 15.98 8.03 -16.68
C LEU A 281 14.51 7.67 -16.38
N GLY A 282 13.93 8.26 -15.34
CA GLY A 282 12.54 8.00 -14.96
C GLY A 282 11.56 8.41 -16.06
N PHE A 283 11.78 9.57 -16.69
CA PHE A 283 11.00 10.02 -17.85
C PHE A 283 11.05 9.00 -18.99
N TRP A 284 12.24 8.48 -19.30
CA TRP A 284 12.43 7.48 -20.35
C TRP A 284 11.71 6.16 -20.06
N LEU A 285 11.64 5.74 -18.79
CA LEU A 285 10.94 4.54 -18.35
C LEU A 285 9.42 4.72 -18.39
N GLN A 286 8.91 5.83 -17.85
CA GLN A 286 7.49 6.11 -17.64
C GLN A 286 6.75 6.49 -18.91
N CYS A 287 7.29 7.44 -19.68
CA CYS A 287 6.49 8.26 -20.58
C CYS A 287 6.15 7.62 -21.92
N ASN A 288 4.97 7.96 -22.44
CA ASN A 288 4.40 7.31 -23.63
C ASN A 288 5.24 7.47 -24.89
N VAL A 289 5.03 6.52 -25.81
CA VAL A 289 5.35 6.57 -27.24
C VAL A 289 4.73 7.80 -27.92
N GLY A 290 5.21 9.00 -27.62
CA GLY A 290 5.08 10.24 -28.41
C GLY A 290 5.98 11.35 -27.86
N GLN A 291 6.32 11.21 -26.59
CA GLN A 291 6.72 12.30 -25.72
C GLN A 291 8.23 12.49 -25.69
N LYS A 292 8.66 13.76 -25.75
CA LYS A 292 10.06 14.15 -25.64
C LYS A 292 10.19 15.12 -24.48
N LEU A 293 11.15 14.86 -23.61
CA LEU A 293 11.50 15.81 -22.57
C LEU A 293 12.07 17.08 -23.24
N ARG A 294 11.50 18.24 -22.91
CA ARG A 294 11.89 19.51 -23.51
C ARG A 294 13.38 19.76 -23.29
N GLY A 295 14.11 20.05 -24.36
CA GLY A 295 15.56 20.30 -24.31
C GLY A 295 16.44 19.06 -24.47
N THR A 296 15.85 17.86 -24.57
CA THR A 296 16.59 16.63 -24.89
C THR A 296 16.52 16.32 -26.39
N THR A 297 17.65 15.97 -27.00
CA THR A 297 17.74 15.67 -28.44
C THR A 297 17.74 14.17 -28.76
N ASN A 298 18.17 13.31 -27.81
CA ASN A 298 18.51 11.91 -28.07
C ASN A 298 18.00 10.94 -26.99
N MET A 299 16.71 10.92 -26.69
CA MET A 299 16.13 9.81 -25.90
C MET A 299 15.47 8.79 -26.85
N PRO A 300 16.14 7.67 -27.20
CA PRO A 300 15.52 6.59 -27.96
C PRO A 300 14.44 5.96 -27.09
N TRP A 301 13.25 5.80 -27.64
CA TRP A 301 12.04 5.80 -26.84
C TRP A 301 11.15 4.62 -27.17
N VAL A 302 10.47 4.10 -26.15
CA VAL A 302 9.61 2.91 -26.27
C VAL A 302 8.38 2.93 -25.36
N GLY A 303 8.25 3.89 -24.42
CA GLY A 303 7.17 3.90 -23.43
C GLY A 303 7.09 2.61 -22.63
N LEU A 304 8.24 2.22 -22.06
CA LEU A 304 8.44 0.87 -21.54
C LEU A 304 7.44 0.53 -20.44
N HIS A 305 7.16 1.45 -19.52
CA HIS A 305 6.12 1.28 -18.49
C HIS A 305 4.77 0.87 -19.10
N PHE A 306 4.24 1.65 -20.06
CA PHE A 306 2.95 1.34 -20.69
C PHE A 306 2.97 0.02 -21.46
N VAL A 307 4.07 -0.27 -22.17
CA VAL A 307 4.24 -1.52 -22.91
C VAL A 307 4.28 -2.72 -21.96
N LEU A 308 4.93 -2.59 -20.81
CA LEU A 308 4.98 -3.61 -19.77
C LEU A 308 3.57 -3.90 -19.23
N HIS A 309 2.78 -2.88 -18.92
CA HIS A 309 1.38 -3.05 -18.52
C HIS A 309 0.52 -3.69 -19.62
N ALA A 310 0.67 -3.25 -20.86
CA ALA A 310 -0.12 -3.77 -21.99
C ALA A 310 0.23 -5.23 -22.33
N LYS A 311 1.51 -5.61 -22.24
CA LYS A 311 1.98 -6.97 -22.58
C LYS A 311 1.25 -8.05 -21.81
N TRP A 312 1.08 -7.81 -20.51
CA TRP A 312 0.61 -8.80 -19.56
C TRP A 312 -0.89 -8.73 -19.33
N ALA A 313 -1.58 -7.88 -20.08
CA ALA A 313 -3.03 -7.88 -20.16
C ALA A 313 -3.51 -9.22 -20.76
N ARG A 314 -4.23 -10.01 -19.96
CA ARG A 314 -4.84 -11.25 -20.44
C ARG A 314 -6.17 -10.94 -21.12
N PRO A 315 -6.53 -11.65 -22.21
CA PRO A 315 -7.86 -11.54 -22.82
C PRO A 315 -8.95 -11.80 -21.77
N GLY A 316 -9.94 -10.92 -21.68
CA GLY A 316 -11.02 -11.03 -20.70
C GLY A 316 -10.70 -10.42 -19.32
N ASN A 317 -9.54 -9.77 -19.15
CA ASN A 317 -9.09 -9.11 -17.91
C ASN A 317 -10.24 -8.57 -17.07
N THR A 318 -10.42 -9.17 -15.89
CA THR A 318 -11.76 -9.24 -15.30
C THR A 318 -12.00 -8.20 -14.22
N LYS A 319 -10.97 -7.89 -13.43
CA LYS A 319 -11.06 -6.91 -12.36
C LYS A 319 -9.66 -6.47 -11.89
N HIS A 320 -8.74 -7.41 -11.74
CA HIS A 320 -7.39 -7.21 -11.20
C HIS A 320 -6.32 -7.33 -12.30
N GLY A 321 -6.70 -6.96 -13.52
CA GLY A 321 -5.83 -6.99 -14.68
C GLY A 321 -4.71 -5.96 -14.60
N VAL A 322 -3.49 -6.29 -15.02
CA VAL A 322 -2.36 -5.36 -14.99
C VAL A 322 -2.54 -4.11 -15.88
N ASN A 323 -3.38 -4.17 -16.91
CA ASN A 323 -3.75 -2.98 -17.71
C ASN A 323 -5.02 -2.27 -17.20
N ASN A 324 -5.67 -2.77 -16.15
CA ASN A 324 -6.78 -2.07 -15.52
C ASN A 324 -6.20 -1.02 -14.57
N THR A 325 -6.14 0.23 -15.01
CA THR A 325 -5.60 1.34 -14.21
C THR A 325 -6.30 1.53 -12.86
N GLU A 326 -7.52 1.00 -12.69
CA GLU A 326 -8.25 1.11 -11.42
C GLU A 326 -7.80 0.12 -10.34
N ALA A 327 -7.10 -0.95 -10.73
CA ALA A 327 -6.78 -2.07 -9.85
C ALA A 327 -5.51 -2.82 -10.27
N ASN A 328 -4.64 -2.19 -11.08
CA ASN A 328 -3.45 -2.84 -11.62
C ASN A 328 -2.46 -3.24 -10.52
N ILE A 329 -2.40 -2.49 -9.41
CA ILE A 329 -1.58 -2.80 -8.23
C ILE A 329 -2.01 -4.09 -7.52
N ASP A 330 -3.21 -4.59 -7.81
CA ASP A 330 -3.67 -5.88 -7.30
C ASP A 330 -2.93 -7.04 -7.97
N ASN A 331 -2.48 -6.82 -9.21
CA ASN A 331 -1.89 -7.85 -10.05
C ASN A 331 -0.45 -8.17 -9.60
N TYR A 332 -0.13 -9.45 -9.44
CA TYR A 332 1.22 -9.86 -9.06
C TYR A 332 2.29 -9.43 -10.10
N MET A 333 1.93 -9.41 -11.38
CA MET A 333 2.86 -8.98 -12.44
C MET A 333 3.19 -7.49 -12.35
N PHE A 334 2.29 -6.63 -11.84
CA PHE A 334 2.58 -5.22 -11.62
C PHE A 334 3.87 -5.05 -10.81
N TRP A 335 3.96 -5.76 -9.69
CA TRP A 335 5.10 -5.70 -8.78
C TRP A 335 6.38 -6.27 -9.39
N LYS A 336 6.27 -7.28 -10.26
CA LYS A 336 7.44 -7.83 -10.97
C LYS A 336 8.04 -6.83 -11.95
N LEU A 337 7.19 -6.09 -12.64
CA LEU A 337 7.59 -5.08 -13.60
C LEU A 337 8.16 -3.85 -12.90
N HIS A 338 7.46 -3.34 -11.90
CA HIS A 338 7.89 -2.17 -11.13
C HIS A 338 9.13 -2.45 -10.29
N GLY A 339 9.29 -3.65 -9.75
CA GLY A 339 10.54 -4.06 -9.11
C GLY A 339 11.72 -4.17 -10.09
N TRP A 340 11.48 -4.53 -11.36
CA TRP A 340 12.54 -4.49 -12.38
C TRP A 340 12.94 -3.03 -12.69
N ILE A 341 11.96 -2.14 -12.85
CA ILE A 341 12.20 -0.68 -13.01
C ILE A 341 13.02 -0.15 -11.83
N ASP A 342 12.67 -0.53 -10.60
CA ASP A 342 13.40 -0.13 -9.39
C ASP A 342 14.85 -0.67 -9.37
N ASN A 343 15.07 -1.92 -9.80
CA ASN A 343 16.40 -2.50 -9.94
C ASN A 343 17.25 -1.76 -10.99
N VAL A 344 16.65 -1.36 -12.12
CA VAL A 344 17.33 -0.53 -13.14
C VAL A 344 17.74 0.81 -12.53
N TRP A 345 16.83 1.47 -11.83
CA TRP A 345 17.13 2.74 -11.20
C TRP A 345 18.22 2.62 -10.11
N GLU A 346 18.17 1.58 -9.28
CA GLU A 346 19.19 1.32 -8.26
C GLU A 346 20.58 1.11 -8.87
N LYS A 347 20.68 0.34 -9.97
CA LYS A 347 21.94 0.18 -10.72
C LYS A 347 22.44 1.52 -11.25
N TYR A 348 21.56 2.35 -11.82
CA TYR A 348 21.91 3.68 -12.32
C TYR A 348 22.45 4.58 -11.20
N ARG A 349 21.76 4.63 -10.04
CA ARG A 349 22.19 5.41 -8.87
C ARG A 349 23.60 5.01 -8.41
N ARG A 350 23.84 3.71 -8.23
CA ARG A 350 25.16 3.20 -7.83
C ARG A 350 26.24 3.53 -8.86
N ALA A 351 25.95 3.41 -10.15
CA ALA A 351 26.88 3.76 -11.22
C ALA A 351 27.21 5.27 -11.28
N LYS A 352 26.29 6.13 -10.82
CA LYS A 352 26.51 7.58 -10.63
C LYS A 352 27.17 7.94 -9.29
N GLY A 353 27.45 6.96 -8.43
CA GLY A 353 28.01 7.18 -7.09
C GLY A 353 27.01 7.71 -6.06
N LEU A 354 25.70 7.59 -6.33
CA LEU A 354 24.65 7.91 -5.39
C LEU A 354 24.40 6.73 -4.45
N MET A 355 24.23 7.02 -3.16
CA MET A 355 24.04 6.00 -2.14
C MET A 355 22.56 5.59 -2.05
N PRO A 356 22.24 4.34 -1.71
CA PRO A 356 20.84 3.89 -1.56
C PRO A 356 20.11 4.57 -0.40
N ASP A 357 20.86 5.16 0.52
CA ASP A 357 20.38 5.74 1.78
C ASP A 357 20.85 7.19 1.97
N ASP A 358 21.18 7.90 0.88
CA ASP A 358 21.46 9.33 0.98
C ASP A 358 20.22 10.11 1.47
N GLN A 359 20.47 11.25 2.10
CA GLN A 359 19.42 12.02 2.77
C GLN A 359 18.36 12.52 1.81
N LYS A 360 18.75 12.91 0.58
CA LYS A 360 17.80 13.42 -0.41
C LYS A 360 16.78 12.32 -0.76
N LEU A 361 17.24 11.11 -1.06
CA LEU A 361 16.33 10.00 -1.37
C LEU A 361 15.43 9.66 -0.17
N LYS A 362 15.95 9.70 1.06
CA LYS A 362 15.14 9.49 2.28
C LYS A 362 14.02 10.53 2.40
N ASP A 363 14.36 11.81 2.25
CA ASP A 363 13.40 12.92 2.34
C ASP A 363 12.33 12.84 1.23
N ASP A 364 12.75 12.46 0.01
CA ASP A 364 11.83 12.31 -1.12
C ASP A 364 10.90 11.09 -0.96
N LEU A 365 11.39 9.97 -0.40
CA LEU A 365 10.56 8.81 -0.06
C LEU A 365 9.54 9.15 1.02
N VAL A 366 9.93 9.92 2.05
CA VAL A 366 9.01 10.43 3.08
C VAL A 366 7.96 11.31 2.43
N THR A 367 8.35 12.20 1.52
CA THR A 367 7.41 13.09 0.81
C THR A 367 6.38 12.30 0.01
N GLN A 368 6.82 11.27 -0.73
CA GLN A 368 5.90 10.41 -1.51
C GLN A 368 4.99 9.56 -0.62
N CYS A 369 5.48 9.11 0.53
CA CYS A 369 4.66 8.47 1.55
C CYS A 369 3.55 9.42 2.05
N ARG A 370 3.89 10.65 2.44
CA ARG A 370 2.92 11.66 2.89
C ARG A 370 1.90 12.05 1.83
N GLU A 371 2.35 12.12 0.57
CA GLU A 371 1.46 12.36 -0.56
C GLU A 371 0.41 11.24 -0.68
N MET A 372 0.83 9.97 -0.57
CA MET A 372 -0.07 8.82 -0.60
C MET A 372 -1.01 8.79 0.60
N ASP A 373 -0.52 9.03 1.82
CA ASP A 373 -1.33 9.12 3.06
C ASP A 373 -2.47 10.12 2.90
N THR A 374 -2.16 11.27 2.32
CA THR A 374 -3.11 12.36 2.10
C THR A 374 -4.22 11.94 1.14
N TYR A 375 -3.88 11.26 0.03
CA TYR A 375 -4.90 10.73 -0.88
C TYR A 375 -5.75 9.65 -0.23
N ILE A 376 -5.16 8.77 0.57
CA ILE A 376 -5.90 7.76 1.34
C ILE A 376 -6.93 8.43 2.26
N ARG A 377 -6.53 9.49 2.98
CA ARG A 377 -7.45 10.26 3.85
C ARG A 377 -8.56 10.92 3.08
N ILE A 378 -8.26 11.63 1.98
CA ILE A 378 -9.28 12.23 1.11
C ILE A 378 -10.33 11.20 0.71
N VAL A 379 -9.90 10.01 0.31
CA VAL A 379 -10.80 8.93 -0.13
C VAL A 379 -11.62 8.36 1.03
N LYS A 380 -10.98 8.00 2.15
CA LYS A 380 -11.62 7.31 3.27
C LYS A 380 -12.56 8.24 4.05
N GLU A 381 -12.18 9.50 4.23
CA GLU A 381 -12.90 10.49 5.03
C GLU A 381 -13.77 11.42 4.18
N LYS A 382 -13.62 11.39 2.84
CA LYS A 382 -14.32 12.28 1.91
C LYS A 382 -14.08 13.76 2.23
N LEU A 383 -12.83 14.08 2.55
CA LEU A 383 -12.42 15.44 2.92
C LEU A 383 -12.61 16.39 1.74
N PRO A 384 -13.22 17.56 1.92
CA PRO A 384 -13.23 18.60 0.90
C PRO A 384 -11.86 19.32 0.84
N PRO A 385 -11.54 20.03 -0.27
CA PRO A 385 -10.23 20.66 -0.46
C PRO A 385 -9.78 21.59 0.66
N GLU A 386 -10.69 22.33 1.30
CA GLU A 386 -10.40 23.27 2.38
C GLU A 386 -10.00 22.59 3.70
N GLN A 387 -10.20 21.29 3.85
CA GLN A 387 -9.83 20.53 5.05
C GLN A 387 -8.51 19.77 4.88
N VAL A 388 -7.91 19.80 3.70
CA VAL A 388 -6.65 19.11 3.43
C VAL A 388 -5.49 20.10 3.56
N PRO A 389 -4.62 19.95 4.59
CA PRO A 389 -3.46 20.82 4.74
C PRO A 389 -2.47 20.62 3.59
N ALA A 390 -1.57 21.58 3.40
CA ALA A 390 -0.46 21.39 2.48
C ALA A 390 0.47 20.28 3.01
N LEU A 391 1.10 19.51 2.10
CA LEU A 391 1.96 18.37 2.48
C LEU A 391 3.14 18.78 3.38
N ASP A 392 3.61 20.01 3.22
CA ASP A 392 4.73 20.61 3.95
C ASP A 392 4.29 21.42 5.18
N GLU A 393 2.99 21.55 5.44
CA GLU A 393 2.48 22.31 6.58
C GLU A 393 2.85 21.59 7.90
N PRO A 394 3.57 22.27 8.83
CA PRO A 394 3.90 21.67 10.12
C PRO A 394 2.62 21.42 10.92
N LEU A 395 2.61 20.34 11.71
CA LEU A 395 1.55 20.14 12.69
C LEU A 395 1.52 21.31 13.69
N PRO A 396 0.34 21.67 14.22
CA PRO A 396 0.25 22.67 15.26
C PRO A 396 1.08 22.25 16.49
N GLU A 397 1.73 23.22 17.14
CA GLU A 397 2.31 22.99 18.46
C GLU A 397 1.18 22.79 19.48
N GLU A 398 1.09 21.58 20.05
CA GLU A 398 0.05 21.20 21.00
C GLU A 398 0.66 20.87 22.37
N SER A 399 -0.15 20.97 23.42
CA SER A 399 0.27 20.69 24.81
C SER A 399 -0.88 20.09 25.61
N GLY A 400 -0.62 19.68 26.85
CA GLY A 400 -1.64 19.15 27.75
C GLY A 400 -1.61 17.63 27.88
N PHE A 401 -2.44 17.10 28.79
CA PHE A 401 -2.29 15.73 29.31
C PHE A 401 -2.33 14.66 28.21
N PHE A 402 -3.24 14.78 27.24
CA PHE A 402 -3.30 13.82 26.14
C PHE A 402 -2.02 13.88 25.29
N HIS A 403 -1.62 15.06 24.82
CA HIS A 403 -0.45 15.24 23.95
C HIS A 403 0.85 14.81 24.64
N GLU A 404 1.03 15.14 25.92
CA GLU A 404 2.29 14.93 26.64
C GLU A 404 2.40 13.57 27.33
N LYS A 405 1.27 12.88 27.61
CA LYS A 405 1.26 11.65 28.42
C LYS A 405 0.57 10.48 27.76
N VAL A 406 -0.54 10.69 27.05
CA VAL A 406 -1.31 9.59 26.45
C VAL A 406 -0.81 9.26 25.05
N ARG A 407 -0.65 10.28 24.20
CA ARG A 407 -0.21 10.12 22.82
C ARG A 407 1.14 9.38 22.70
N PRO A 408 2.18 9.71 23.50
CA PRO A 408 3.44 8.95 23.49
C PRO A 408 3.25 7.45 23.79
N ILE A 409 2.31 7.09 24.67
CA ILE A 409 2.00 5.69 24.98
C ILE A 409 1.40 4.99 23.78
N LEU A 410 0.46 5.65 23.08
CA LEU A 410 -0.21 5.11 21.90
C LEU A 410 0.74 4.99 20.70
N GLU A 411 1.70 5.90 20.60
CA GLU A 411 2.65 5.97 19.51
C GLU A 411 3.96 5.20 19.76
N SER A 412 4.19 4.74 20.99
CA SER A 412 5.41 4.02 21.35
C SER A 412 5.57 2.73 20.54
N GLN A 413 6.77 2.54 19.97
CA GLN A 413 7.16 1.30 19.29
C GLN A 413 7.07 0.06 20.19
N LYS A 414 7.16 0.25 21.51
CA LYS A 414 6.96 -0.84 22.49
C LYS A 414 5.50 -1.31 22.53
N ASN A 415 4.56 -0.39 22.48
CA ASN A 415 3.13 -0.67 22.67
C ASN A 415 2.42 -1.02 21.36
N LEU A 416 3.00 -0.66 20.20
CA LEU A 416 2.56 -1.00 18.83
C LEU A 416 1.11 -0.62 18.52
N CYS A 417 0.48 0.27 19.29
CA CYS A 417 -0.91 0.66 19.07
C CYS A 417 -1.04 1.42 17.74
N SER A 418 -0.19 2.41 17.50
CA SER A 418 -0.06 3.12 16.22
C SER A 418 0.36 2.21 15.06
N GLY A 419 1.08 1.12 15.29
CA GLY A 419 1.46 0.18 14.23
C GLY A 419 0.26 -0.46 13.52
N CYS A 420 -0.84 -0.65 14.25
CA CYS A 420 -2.12 -1.14 13.70
C CYS A 420 -3.18 -0.05 13.55
N HIS A 421 -2.90 1.18 13.99
CA HIS A 421 -3.86 2.29 14.01
C HIS A 421 -3.19 3.60 13.59
N ALA A 422 -2.29 3.54 12.60
CA ALA A 422 -1.65 4.72 12.03
C ALA A 422 -2.63 5.43 11.10
N GLU A 423 -2.30 6.66 10.72
CA GLU A 423 -3.01 7.45 9.70
C GLU A 423 -3.36 6.63 8.45
N THR A 424 -2.45 5.77 7.97
CA THR A 424 -2.62 4.91 6.78
C THR A 424 -2.91 3.45 7.07
N GLY A 425 -2.99 3.10 8.35
CA GLY A 425 -3.29 1.76 8.82
C GLY A 425 -4.37 1.83 9.88
N ALA A 426 -5.41 2.64 9.65
CA ALA A 426 -6.46 2.89 10.63
C ALA A 426 -7.40 1.68 10.76
N ASN A 427 -6.88 0.54 11.23
CA ASN A 427 -7.69 -0.65 11.47
C ASN A 427 -8.85 -0.27 12.39
N ALA A 428 -10.01 -0.86 12.13
CA ALA A 428 -11.24 -0.48 12.83
C ALA A 428 -11.64 1.01 12.66
N ARG A 429 -11.13 1.69 11.62
CA ARG A 429 -11.31 3.14 11.36
C ARG A 429 -10.83 4.02 12.52
N LEU A 430 -9.73 3.60 13.16
CA LEU A 430 -9.15 4.25 14.32
C LEU A 430 -7.72 4.70 14.01
N THR A 431 -7.46 6.00 14.21
CA THR A 431 -6.13 6.60 14.11
C THR A 431 -5.65 7.01 15.50
N LEU A 432 -4.55 6.42 15.95
CA LEU A 432 -3.94 6.66 17.28
C LEU A 432 -2.61 7.41 17.21
N GLY A 433 -2.15 7.75 16.00
CA GLY A 433 -0.92 8.51 15.82
C GLY A 433 -0.57 8.77 14.36
N GLY A 434 0.60 9.40 14.16
CA GLY A 434 1.09 9.81 12.84
C GLY A 434 1.10 11.33 12.66
N ARG A 435 0.98 11.83 11.42
CA ARG A 435 0.99 13.28 11.13
C ARG A 435 -0.43 13.85 11.22
N ILE A 436 -1.03 13.64 12.39
CA ILE A 436 -2.36 14.13 12.77
C ILE A 436 -2.23 14.85 14.10
N SER A 437 -3.02 15.90 14.30
CA SER A 437 -3.01 16.66 15.54
C SER A 437 -3.57 15.82 16.69
N SER A 438 -3.08 16.03 17.90
CA SER A 438 -3.62 15.43 19.13
C SER A 438 -5.08 15.79 19.32
N LYS A 439 -5.50 17.00 18.94
CA LYS A 439 -6.91 17.38 18.93
C LYS A 439 -7.73 16.47 18.02
N GLU A 440 -7.28 16.27 16.78
CA GLU A 440 -7.98 15.41 15.82
C GLU A 440 -8.02 13.95 16.29
N ILE A 441 -6.94 13.42 16.88
CA ILE A 441 -6.95 12.07 17.49
C ILE A 441 -8.03 11.98 18.58
N VAL A 442 -8.10 12.97 19.48
CA VAL A 442 -9.08 12.97 20.57
C VAL A 442 -10.51 13.07 20.04
N GLU A 443 -10.76 13.92 19.03
CA GLU A 443 -12.07 14.03 18.37
C GLU A 443 -12.49 12.70 17.71
N GLY A 444 -11.54 11.95 17.13
CA GLY A 444 -11.77 10.62 16.57
C GLY A 444 -11.99 9.50 17.62
N LEU A 445 -11.67 9.75 18.89
CA LEU A 445 -11.80 8.79 19.99
C LEU A 445 -13.04 9.03 20.85
N VAL A 446 -13.27 10.28 21.21
CA VAL A 446 -14.21 10.65 22.27
C VAL A 446 -15.64 10.57 21.75
N ASN A 447 -16.45 9.74 22.42
CA ASN A 447 -17.84 9.50 22.10
C ASN A 447 -18.12 8.88 20.71
N VAL A 448 -17.09 8.39 20.03
CA VAL A 448 -17.19 7.72 18.73
C VAL A 448 -17.56 6.24 18.91
N PRO A 449 -18.57 5.70 18.20
CA PRO A 449 -18.90 4.27 18.24
C PRO A 449 -17.73 3.39 17.77
N SER A 450 -17.49 2.26 18.45
CA SER A 450 -16.46 1.30 18.03
C SER A 450 -17.05 0.26 17.08
N ILE A 451 -16.53 0.17 15.85
CA ILE A 451 -17.02 -0.81 14.87
C ILE A 451 -16.70 -2.27 15.25
N HIS A 452 -15.72 -2.48 16.14
CA HIS A 452 -15.33 -3.79 16.67
C HIS A 452 -15.60 -3.94 18.18
N GLY A 453 -16.30 -2.97 18.78
CA GLY A 453 -16.70 -2.98 20.19
C GLY A 453 -18.18 -3.22 20.43
N GLY A 454 -18.94 -3.59 19.40
CA GLY A 454 -20.36 -3.86 19.53
C GLY A 454 -21.14 -2.64 20.02
N GLN A 455 -21.63 -2.70 21.26
CA GLN A 455 -22.37 -1.60 21.90
C GLN A 455 -21.47 -0.51 22.50
N PHE A 456 -20.15 -0.71 22.57
CA PHE A 456 -19.22 0.23 23.21
C PHE A 456 -18.83 1.38 22.28
N LYS A 457 -18.43 2.50 22.90
CA LYS A 457 -17.73 3.61 22.25
C LYS A 457 -16.23 3.49 22.46
N LEU A 458 -15.43 4.08 21.58
CA LEU A 458 -13.96 4.08 21.67
C LEU A 458 -13.50 4.65 23.01
N VAL A 459 -13.91 5.87 23.33
CA VAL A 459 -13.71 6.52 24.65
C VAL A 459 -15.01 7.14 25.15
N VAL A 460 -15.37 6.85 26.41
CA VAL A 460 -16.48 7.46 27.14
C VAL A 460 -15.89 8.37 28.22
N PRO A 461 -15.99 9.71 28.09
CA PRO A 461 -15.52 10.64 29.11
C PRO A 461 -16.06 10.31 30.50
N GLY A 462 -15.16 10.19 31.47
CA GLY A 462 -15.46 9.88 32.87
C GLY A 462 -15.69 8.40 33.19
N ASP A 463 -15.72 7.50 32.20
CA ASP A 463 -16.02 6.07 32.42
C ASP A 463 -15.03 5.15 31.67
N PRO A 464 -13.84 4.89 32.27
CA PRO A 464 -12.86 3.97 31.69
C PRO A 464 -13.40 2.55 31.47
N ASP A 465 -14.29 2.08 32.34
CA ASP A 465 -14.85 0.72 32.27
C ASP A 465 -15.90 0.58 31.15
N LYS A 466 -16.32 1.69 30.54
CA LYS A 466 -17.12 1.72 29.30
C LYS A 466 -16.38 2.22 28.07
N SER A 467 -15.07 2.43 28.18
CA SER A 467 -14.24 2.90 27.08
C SER A 467 -13.56 1.72 26.38
N TRP A 468 -13.98 1.39 25.16
CA TRP A 468 -13.49 0.23 24.43
C TRP A 468 -11.97 0.22 24.27
N LEU A 469 -11.37 1.38 23.99
CA LEU A 469 -9.91 1.52 23.86
C LEU A 469 -9.20 1.02 25.13
N TYR A 470 -9.63 1.49 26.30
CA TYR A 470 -9.03 1.08 27.58
C TYR A 470 -9.26 -0.41 27.86
N LEU A 471 -10.48 -0.90 27.65
CA LEU A 471 -10.81 -2.31 27.84
C LEU A 471 -9.96 -3.24 26.97
N LYS A 472 -9.63 -2.83 25.75
CA LYS A 472 -8.80 -3.59 24.80
C LYS A 472 -7.34 -3.61 25.24
N VAL A 473 -6.75 -2.46 25.55
CA VAL A 473 -5.33 -2.41 25.95
C VAL A 473 -5.08 -2.98 27.34
N ALA A 474 -6.09 -3.01 28.20
CA ALA A 474 -6.01 -3.59 29.55
C ALA A 474 -6.38 -5.08 29.61
N ASP A 475 -6.69 -5.73 28.47
CA ASP A 475 -7.18 -7.12 28.40
C ASP A 475 -8.42 -7.39 29.27
N LYS A 476 -9.36 -6.42 29.29
CA LYS A 476 -10.63 -6.48 30.02
C LYS A 476 -11.84 -6.63 29.11
N ALA A 477 -11.67 -6.44 27.80
CA ALA A 477 -12.76 -6.45 26.82
C ALA A 477 -13.57 -7.76 26.82
N GLY A 478 -12.93 -8.91 27.02
CA GLY A 478 -13.63 -10.21 27.12
C GLY A 478 -14.59 -10.32 28.30
N ALA A 479 -14.29 -9.67 29.43
CA ALA A 479 -15.13 -9.68 30.62
C ALA A 479 -16.18 -8.55 30.63
N ALA A 480 -16.04 -7.56 29.75
CA ALA A 480 -16.90 -6.38 29.71
C ALA A 480 -18.32 -6.64 29.15
N GLY A 481 -18.61 -7.87 28.70
CA GLY A 481 -19.94 -8.22 28.20
C GLY A 481 -20.27 -7.58 26.84
N CYS A 482 -19.27 -7.42 25.98
CA CYS A 482 -19.47 -6.91 24.63
C CYS A 482 -20.45 -7.77 23.82
N GLN A 483 -21.37 -7.11 23.11
CA GLN A 483 -22.46 -7.68 22.33
C GLN A 483 -22.46 -7.03 20.94
N PRO A 484 -22.51 -7.82 19.85
CA PRO A 484 -22.60 -7.25 18.51
C PRO A 484 -23.90 -6.44 18.34
N THR A 485 -23.86 -5.43 17.48
CA THR A 485 -25.02 -4.62 17.07
C THR A 485 -25.26 -4.79 15.57
N ALA A 486 -26.26 -4.10 15.02
CA ALA A 486 -26.53 -4.12 13.59
C ALA A 486 -25.35 -3.60 12.76
N ASP A 487 -24.58 -2.65 13.32
CA ASP A 487 -23.54 -1.91 12.60
C ASP A 487 -22.13 -2.17 13.13
N ALA A 488 -21.97 -3.01 14.17
CA ALA A 488 -20.68 -3.27 14.80
C ALA A 488 -20.53 -4.73 15.28
N GLN A 489 -19.34 -5.28 15.02
CA GLN A 489 -18.93 -6.57 15.54
C GLN A 489 -18.38 -6.43 16.96
N CYS A 490 -18.29 -7.56 17.68
CA CYS A 490 -17.67 -7.62 18.99
C CYS A 490 -16.38 -8.45 18.92
N ILE A 491 -15.21 -7.80 19.00
CA ILE A 491 -13.89 -8.45 18.90
C ILE A 491 -13.10 -8.22 20.21
N PRO A 492 -13.26 -9.08 21.23
CA PRO A 492 -12.80 -8.81 22.59
C PRO A 492 -11.30 -9.06 22.86
N GLY A 493 -10.51 -9.49 21.88
CA GLY A 493 -9.08 -9.79 22.10
C GLY A 493 -8.27 -8.55 22.53
N VAL A 494 -7.18 -8.73 23.28
CA VAL A 494 -6.28 -7.65 23.70
C VAL A 494 -5.72 -6.85 22.50
N MET A 495 -5.43 -5.57 22.71
CA MET A 495 -4.78 -4.69 21.73
C MET A 495 -3.43 -4.18 22.24
N PRO A 496 -2.34 -4.28 21.44
CA PRO A 496 -2.24 -5.03 20.19
C PRO A 496 -2.40 -6.55 20.43
N PRO A 497 -2.70 -7.34 19.38
CA PRO A 497 -2.78 -8.79 19.51
C PRO A 497 -1.42 -9.37 19.91
N GLY A 498 -1.35 -10.08 21.03
CA GLY A 498 -0.12 -10.69 21.52
C GLY A 498 -0.40 -11.94 22.36
N SER A 499 0.55 -12.89 22.35
CA SER A 499 0.44 -14.12 23.13
C SER A 499 0.69 -13.95 24.63
N SER A 500 1.13 -12.76 25.05
CA SER A 500 1.59 -12.45 26.42
C SER A 500 0.70 -11.47 27.19
N GLY A 501 -0.48 -11.11 26.68
CA GLY A 501 -1.39 -10.13 27.30
C GLY A 501 -1.05 -8.67 26.94
N PRO A 502 -1.47 -7.69 27.77
CA PRO A 502 -1.25 -6.26 27.52
C PRO A 502 0.22 -5.89 27.26
N THR A 503 0.46 -5.04 26.26
CA THR A 503 1.80 -4.46 26.00
C THR A 503 2.09 -3.25 26.90
N LEU A 504 1.04 -2.52 27.31
CA LEU A 504 1.15 -1.38 28.22
C LEU A 504 1.47 -1.86 29.65
N SER A 505 2.42 -1.19 30.30
CA SER A 505 2.69 -1.37 31.73
C SER A 505 1.53 -0.87 32.59
N ALA A 506 1.51 -1.28 33.86
CA ALA A 506 0.51 -0.81 34.82
C ALA A 506 0.49 0.73 34.94
N GLN A 507 1.65 1.39 34.82
CA GLN A 507 1.74 2.85 34.86
C GLN A 507 1.16 3.50 33.60
N GLU A 508 1.44 2.95 32.42
CA GLU A 508 0.89 3.43 31.15
C GLU A 508 -0.64 3.26 31.10
N LEU A 509 -1.13 2.11 31.57
CA LEU A 509 -2.57 1.86 31.72
C LEU A 509 -3.23 2.86 32.67
N GLU A 510 -2.56 3.22 33.77
CA GLU A 510 -3.07 4.21 34.72
C GLU A 510 -3.13 5.61 34.12
N ILE A 511 -2.13 6.01 33.33
CA ILE A 511 -2.14 7.30 32.61
C ILE A 511 -3.33 7.38 31.64
N LEU A 512 -3.55 6.32 30.84
CA LEU A 512 -4.70 6.27 29.92
C LEU A 512 -6.03 6.28 30.70
N ARG A 513 -6.14 5.49 31.76
CA ARG A 513 -7.32 5.43 32.63
C ARG A 513 -7.63 6.80 33.24
N GLN A 514 -6.60 7.52 33.71
CA GLN A 514 -6.71 8.83 34.32
C GLN A 514 -7.22 9.87 33.32
N TRP A 515 -6.65 9.92 32.11
CA TRP A 515 -7.14 10.83 31.06
C TRP A 515 -8.63 10.62 30.77
N ILE A 516 -9.08 9.36 30.66
CA ILE A 516 -10.50 9.06 30.44
C ILE A 516 -11.34 9.49 31.63
N ALA A 517 -10.92 9.15 32.86
CA ALA A 517 -11.63 9.52 34.08
C ALA A 517 -11.75 11.04 34.27
N ASP A 518 -10.76 11.80 33.82
CA ASP A 518 -10.74 13.28 33.84
C ASP A 518 -11.57 13.92 32.71
N GLY A 519 -12.31 13.11 31.95
CA GLY A 519 -13.23 13.59 30.92
C GLY A 519 -12.65 13.56 29.50
N ALA A 520 -11.50 12.92 29.30
CA ALA A 520 -10.88 12.71 27.98
C ALA A 520 -10.68 14.01 27.16
N ALA A 521 -10.25 15.09 27.82
CA ALA A 521 -10.03 16.37 27.15
C ALA A 521 -8.87 16.30 26.14
N GLY A 522 -9.03 16.99 25.02
CA GLY A 522 -7.97 17.22 24.03
C GLY A 522 -7.04 18.37 24.43
N PRO A 523 -5.98 18.62 23.64
CA PRO A 523 -5.16 19.83 23.79
C PRO A 523 -6.04 21.10 23.63
N PRO A 524 -5.67 22.21 24.31
CA PRO A 524 -6.45 23.45 24.34
C PRO A 524 -6.49 24.21 23.01
#